data_AF-A0A0C9YV34-F1
#
_entry.id   AF-A0A0C9YV34-F1
#
_cell.length_a   1.000
_cell.length_b   1.000
_cell.length_c   1.000
_cell.angle_alpha   90.00
_cell.angle_beta   90.00
_cell.angle_gamma   90.00
#
_symmetry.space_group_name_H-M   'P 1'
#
loop_
_entity.id
_entity.type
_entity.pdbx_description
1 polymer ?
#
loop_
_entity_poly.entity_id
_entity_poly.type
_entity_poly.pdbx_seq_one_letter_code
_entity_poly.pdbx_strand_id
1 'polypeptide(L)' 'LGVEPAVSRAEAATACASNIQSVIESTRKALQRTAERMVKSAESSRSEAPEYSVGQELTEKWIGPYKVLSVKPNAVELRL' A
#
# COMPACT_ATOMS: atom_id res chain seq x y z
N LEU A 1 -54.80 -13.63 19.39
CA LEU A 1 -54.08 -13.08 20.57
C LEU A 1 -52.60 -13.32 20.33
N GLY A 2 -51.88 -12.30 19.87
CA GLY A 2 -50.44 -12.38 19.60
C GLY A 2 -49.86 -10.99 19.80
N VAL A 3 -49.44 -10.70 21.04
CA VAL A 3 -48.60 -9.55 21.33
C VAL A 3 -47.17 -10.05 21.16
N GLU A 4 -46.47 -9.54 20.15
CA GLU A 4 -45.03 -9.76 20.00
C GLU A 4 -44.31 -9.27 21.26
N PRO A 5 -43.33 -10.02 21.80
CA PRO A 5 -42.58 -9.59 22.98
C PRO A 5 -41.82 -8.29 22.66
N ALA A 6 -42.00 -7.27 23.48
CA ALA A 6 -41.17 -6.07 23.40
C ALA A 6 -39.75 -6.42 23.81
N VAL A 7 -38.78 -6.18 22.91
CA VAL A 7 -37.35 -6.41 23.16
C VAL A 7 -36.93 -5.65 24.40
N SER A 8 -36.31 -6.36 25.36
CA SER A 8 -35.83 -5.74 26.59
C SER A 8 -34.67 -4.78 26.30
N ARG A 9 -34.55 -3.73 27.11
CA ARG A 9 -33.41 -2.77 27.01
C ARG A 9 -32.06 -3.48 27.08
N ALA A 10 -31.96 -4.56 27.84
CA ALA A 10 -30.73 -5.36 27.93
C ALA A 10 -30.41 -6.08 26.61
N GLU A 11 -31.41 -6.67 25.96
CA GLU A 11 -31.27 -7.35 24.66
C GLU A 11 -30.93 -6.36 23.54
N ALA A 12 -31.54 -5.18 23.55
CA ALA A 12 -31.20 -4.12 22.61
C ALA A 12 -29.75 -3.64 22.80
N ALA A 13 -29.28 -3.53 24.05
CA ALA A 13 -27.91 -3.13 24.36
C ALA A 13 -26.88 -4.19 23.93
N THR A 14 -27.16 -5.48 24.14
CA THR A 14 -26.25 -6.56 23.71
C THR A 14 -26.21 -6.69 22.19
N ALA A 15 -27.35 -6.53 21.51
CA ALA A 15 -27.41 -6.50 20.05
C ALA A 15 -26.62 -5.31 19.49
N CYS A 16 -26.77 -4.12 20.08
CA CYS A 16 -25.99 -2.95 19.70
C CYS A 16 -24.48 -3.16 19.89
N ALA A 17 -24.06 -3.69 21.04
CA ALA A 17 -22.66 -4.00 21.32
C ALA A 17 -22.08 -5.00 20.30
N SER A 18 -22.84 -6.04 19.97
CA SER A 18 -22.46 -7.07 18.99
C SER A 18 -22.29 -6.48 17.59
N ASN A 19 -23.22 -5.60 17.19
CA ASN A 19 -23.14 -4.89 15.91
C ASN A 19 -21.91 -3.98 15.83
N ILE A 20 -21.62 -3.22 16.89
CA ILE A 20 -20.44 -2.36 16.96
C ILE A 20 -19.15 -3.20 16.84
N GLN A 21 -19.06 -4.31 17.57
CA GLN A 21 -17.91 -5.21 17.48
C GLN A 21 -17.73 -5.76 16.07
N SER A 22 -18.82 -6.17 15.40
CA SER A 22 -18.78 -6.66 14.02
C SER A 22 -18.28 -5.60 13.03
N VAL A 23 -18.73 -4.35 13.17
CA VAL A 23 -18.27 -3.23 12.34
C VAL A 23 -16.78 -2.96 12.56
N ILE A 24 -16.32 -2.96 13.81
CA ILE A 24 -14.90 -2.76 14.15
C ILE A 24 -14.04 -3.86 13.51
N GLU A 25 -14.45 -5.13 13.66
CA GLU A 25 -13.66 -6.25 13.16
C GLU A 25 -13.63 -6.31 11.62
N SER A 26 -14.76 -6.07 10.96
CA SER A 26 -14.84 -5.99 9.50
C SER A 26 -13.98 -4.84 8.96
N THR A 27 -14.02 -3.67 9.60
CA THR A 27 -13.19 -2.52 9.23
C THR A 27 -11.70 -2.84 9.39
N ARG A 28 -11.30 -3.47 10.50
CA ARG A 28 -9.91 -3.91 10.71
C ARG A 28 -9.44 -4.86 9.61
N LYS A 29 -10.25 -5.85 9.25
CA LYS A 29 -9.94 -6.79 8.15
C LYS A 29 -9.84 -6.09 6.80
N ALA A 30 -10.73 -5.13 6.52
CA ALA A 30 -10.71 -4.36 5.27
C ALA A 30 -9.45 -3.48 5.15
N LEU A 31 -9.03 -2.83 6.26
CA LEU A 31 -7.80 -2.06 6.31
C LEU A 31 -6.57 -2.94 6.11
N GLN A 32 -6.49 -4.08 6.80
CA GLN A 32 -5.38 -5.02 6.64
C GLN A 32 -5.24 -5.49 5.19
N ARG A 33 -6.33 -5.93 4.55
CA ARG A 33 -6.33 -6.35 3.14
C ARG A 33 -5.92 -5.24 2.19
N THR A 34 -6.27 -3.99 2.52
CA THR A 34 -5.87 -2.83 1.73
C THR A 34 -4.38 -2.56 1.86
N ALA A 35 -3.83 -2.63 3.08
CA ALA A 35 -2.39 -2.50 3.32
C ALA A 35 -1.59 -3.61 2.60
N GLU A 36 -2.02 -4.87 2.70
CA GLU A 36 -1.39 -6.00 2.00
C GLU A 36 -1.41 -5.82 0.47
N ARG A 37 -2.53 -5.33 -0.08
CA ARG A 37 -2.62 -4.99 -1.51
C ARG A 37 -1.68 -3.86 -1.89
N MET A 38 -1.56 -2.82 -1.05
CA MET A 38 -0.63 -1.72 -1.30
C MET A 38 0.82 -2.21 -1.32
N VAL A 39 1.22 -3.03 -0.34
CA VAL A 39 2.57 -3.63 -0.31
C VAL A 39 2.81 -4.45 -1.58
N LYS A 40 1.92 -5.38 -1.90
CA LYS A 40 2.06 -6.21 -3.10
C LYS A 40 2.10 -5.39 -4.39
N SER A 41 1.31 -4.31 -4.46
CA SER A 41 1.32 -3.40 -5.62
C SER A 41 2.62 -2.60 -5.72
N ALA A 42 3.17 -2.16 -4.59
CA ALA A 42 4.43 -1.44 -4.54
C ALA A 42 5.60 -2.36 -4.92
N GLU A 43 5.60 -3.60 -4.43
CA GLU A 43 6.57 -4.63 -4.81
C GLU A 43 6.46 -4.98 -6.30
N SER A 44 5.26 -5.17 -6.82
CA SER A 44 5.05 -5.44 -8.26
C SER A 44 5.40 -4.26 -9.16
N SER A 45 5.26 -3.03 -8.66
CA SER A 45 5.61 -1.81 -9.40
C SER A 45 7.06 -1.42 -9.22
N ARG A 46 7.79 -2.12 -8.34
CA ARG A 46 9.23 -1.93 -8.17
C ARG A 46 9.93 -2.56 -9.36
N SER A 47 10.07 -1.78 -10.43
CA SER A 47 11.10 -2.07 -11.42
C SER A 47 12.45 -2.11 -10.69
N GLU A 48 13.27 -3.09 -11.04
CA GLU A 48 14.64 -3.15 -10.56
C GLU A 48 15.32 -1.84 -10.95
N ALA A 49 15.61 -1.00 -9.96
CA ALA A 49 16.29 0.26 -10.21
C ALA A 49 17.64 -0.12 -10.82
N PRO A 50 18.06 0.48 -11.95
CA PRO A 50 19.32 0.09 -12.56
C PRO A 50 20.42 0.30 -11.53
N GLU A 51 21.19 -0.73 -11.20
CA GLU A 51 22.31 -0.58 -10.28
C GLU A 51 23.39 0.27 -10.96
N TYR A 52 23.70 1.43 -10.37
CA TYR A 52 24.78 2.30 -10.82
C TYR A 52 25.85 2.31 -9.74
N SER A 53 27.06 1.89 -10.09
CA SER A 53 28.23 2.01 -9.22
C SER A 53 29.05 3.24 -9.61
N VAL A 54 29.64 3.92 -8.63
CA VAL A 54 30.58 5.03 -8.88
C VAL A 54 31.76 4.49 -9.69
N GLY A 55 32.06 5.11 -10.83
CA GLY A 55 33.14 4.67 -11.73
C GLY A 55 32.75 3.57 -12.73
N GLN A 56 31.47 3.18 -12.81
CA GLN A 56 30.98 2.26 -13.84
C GLN A 56 30.94 2.98 -15.20
N GLU A 57 31.64 2.43 -16.19
CA GLU A 57 31.55 2.89 -17.58
C GLU A 57 30.18 2.47 -18.14
N LEU A 58 29.30 3.44 -18.36
CA LEU A 58 27.92 3.21 -18.77
C LEU A 58 27.84 3.18 -20.29
N THR A 59 27.83 2.00 -20.87
CA THR A 59 27.79 1.83 -22.33
C THR A 59 26.45 2.31 -22.91
N GLU A 60 25.31 2.01 -22.28
CA GLU A 60 23.97 2.37 -22.80
C GLU A 60 22.86 2.51 -21.72
N LYS A 61 23.07 3.29 -20.66
CA LYS A 61 21.97 3.63 -19.73
C LYS A 61 21.40 5.02 -20.04
N TRP A 62 20.10 5.07 -20.34
CA TRP A 62 19.34 6.28 -20.57
C TRP A 62 18.51 6.64 -19.33
N ILE A 63 18.40 7.94 -19.04
CA ILE A 63 17.46 8.49 -18.04
C ILE A 63 16.53 9.43 -18.79
N GLY A 64 15.31 8.97 -19.10
CA GLY A 64 14.39 9.70 -19.97
C GLY A 64 15.01 9.93 -21.36
N PRO A 65 14.98 11.15 -21.93
CA PRO A 65 15.59 11.44 -23.22
C PRO A 65 17.13 11.61 -23.16
N TYR A 66 17.75 11.46 -21.99
CA TYR A 66 19.17 11.77 -21.79
C TYR A 66 20.04 10.51 -21.71
N LYS A 67 21.17 10.50 -22.41
CA LYS A 67 22.22 9.49 -22.29
C LYS A 67 23.12 9.82 -21.09
N VAL A 68 23.34 8.84 -20.22
CA VAL A 68 24.29 9.00 -19.10
C VAL A 68 25.72 8.86 -19.61
N LEU A 69 26.56 9.86 -19.34
CA LEU A 69 27.97 9.86 -19.73
C LEU A 69 28.89 9.42 -18.58
N SER A 70 28.62 9.87 -17.35
CA SER A 70 29.41 9.50 -16.17
C SER A 70 28.58 9.62 -14.88
N VAL A 71 28.93 8.82 -13.86
CA VAL A 71 28.33 8.87 -12.52
C VAL A 71 29.41 9.26 -11.52
N LYS A 72 29.20 10.37 -10.83
CA LYS A 72 30.04 10.89 -9.74
C LYS A 72 29.35 10.59 -8.40
N PRO A 73 30.07 10.64 -7.25
CA PRO A 73 29.49 10.34 -5.94
C PRO A 73 28.23 11.13 -5.59
N ASN A 74 28.11 12.37 -6.09
CA ASN A 74 27.01 13.29 -5.77
C ASN A 74 26.31 13.89 -7.01
N ALA A 75 26.67 13.45 -8.22
CA ALA A 75 26.18 14.03 -9.47
C ALA A 75 26.23 13.04 -10.63
N VAL A 76 25.45 13.30 -11.69
CA VAL A 76 25.44 12.50 -12.92
C VAL A 76 25.56 13.44 -14.12
N GLU A 77 26.44 13.11 -15.07
CA GLU A 77 26.60 13.86 -16.31
C GLU A 77 25.71 13.27 -17.41
N LEU A 78 24.89 14.12 -18.02
CA LEU A 78 23.87 13.75 -18.99
C LEU A 78 24.08 14.49 -20.31
N ARG A 79 23.71 13.84 -21.41
CA ARG A 79 23.67 14.44 -22.74
C ARG A 79 22.31 14.15 -23.41
N LEU A 80 21.72 15.17 -24.03
CA LEU A 80 20.60 15.04 -24.97
C LEU A 80 21.04 14.32 -26.26
#